data_AF-A0A938UPT6-F1
#
_entry.id   AF-A0A938UPT6-F1
#
_cell.length_a   1.000
_cell.length_b   1.000
_cell.length_c   1.000
_cell.angle_alpha   90.00
_cell.angle_beta   90.00
_cell.angle_gamma   90.00
#
_symmetry.space_group_name_H-M   'P 1'
#
loop_
_entity.id
_entity.type
_entity.pdbx_description
1 polymer ?
#
loop_
_entity_poly.entity_id
_entity_poly.type
_entity_poly.pdbx_seq_one_letter_code
_entity_poly.pdbx_strand_id
1 'polypeptide(L)'
;MVEIECLSGVRDLPASEWNALVGDGSPFLEWEFLASLEEAGCVGAGTGWEPRPLVAIENGRLVAAAPLYLKQHSEGEFVFDWGWADAAERAGIPYYPKLLVGVPFTPATGARLLVAAGEDRAVWTERLAGALLELCRGNDLSGVHVNFCREDEIAPLRARGFELRVGVQYHWRNAGYADFDAWLARFRSKRRNQIKRERREVAESGVAIETLAGEEIPDDLFEPMFRFYLSTLRTRVWGRQYLNRRFFALLRERFKHRLCF
;
A
#
# COMPACT_ATOMS: atom_id res chain seq x y z
N MET A 1 -15.50 -26.76 5.66
CA MET A 1 -15.84 -26.30 4.29
C MET A 1 -15.20 -24.95 4.12
N VAL A 2 -14.57 -24.68 2.98
CA VAL A 2 -13.96 -23.38 2.67
C VAL A 2 -14.95 -22.57 1.86
N GLU A 3 -15.23 -21.36 2.32
CA GLU A 3 -16.02 -20.35 1.61
C GLU A 3 -15.09 -19.21 1.20
N ILE A 4 -15.17 -18.76 -0.04
CA ILE A 4 -14.40 -17.62 -0.55
C ILE A 4 -15.40 -16.60 -1.10
N GLU A 5 -15.37 -15.38 -0.56
CA GLU A 5 -16.33 -14.34 -0.91
C GLU A 5 -15.69 -12.94 -0.95
N CYS A 6 -16.37 -12.00 -1.60
CA CYS A 6 -15.99 -10.59 -1.62
C CYS A 6 -16.89 -9.79 -0.67
N LEU A 7 -16.29 -9.06 0.26
CA LEU A 7 -17.02 -8.14 1.13
C LEU A 7 -17.18 -6.76 0.46
N SER A 8 -17.88 -5.83 1.13
CA SER A 8 -18.05 -4.45 0.65
C SER A 8 -16.92 -3.53 1.09
N GLY A 9 -16.20 -3.91 2.15
CA GLY A 9 -15.02 -3.20 2.65
C GLY A 9 -14.35 -4.00 3.76
N VAL A 10 -13.14 -3.60 4.15
CA VAL A 10 -12.40 -4.27 5.24
C VAL A 10 -13.13 -4.12 6.58
N ARG A 11 -13.95 -3.06 6.69
CA ARG A 11 -14.78 -2.77 7.87
C ARG A 11 -15.88 -3.78 8.14
N ASP A 12 -16.17 -4.67 7.20
CA ASP A 12 -17.11 -5.78 7.37
C ASP A 12 -16.52 -6.91 8.24
N LEU A 13 -15.23 -6.84 8.58
CA LEU A 13 -14.53 -7.78 9.46
C LEU A 13 -14.07 -7.12 10.77
N PRO A 14 -13.97 -7.90 11.87
CA PRO A 14 -13.29 -7.45 13.07
C PRO A 14 -11.82 -7.14 12.80
N ALA A 15 -11.33 -6.00 13.30
CA ALA A 15 -9.94 -5.57 13.15
C ALA A 15 -8.94 -6.63 13.61
N SER A 16 -9.25 -7.32 14.72
CA SER A 16 -8.41 -8.38 15.27
C SER A 16 -8.23 -9.57 14.33
N GLU A 17 -9.27 -9.95 13.57
CA GLU A 17 -9.20 -11.09 12.66
C GLU A 17 -8.39 -10.74 11.41
N TRP A 18 -8.63 -9.56 10.83
CA TRP A 18 -7.85 -9.06 9.70
C TRP A 18 -6.38 -8.89 10.08
N ASN A 19 -6.10 -8.20 11.19
CA ASN A 19 -4.74 -7.94 11.65
C ASN A 19 -3.99 -9.23 12.03
N ALA A 20 -4.68 -10.29 12.45
CA ALA A 20 -4.06 -11.60 12.64
C ALA A 20 -3.52 -12.21 11.33
N LEU A 21 -4.12 -11.92 10.17
CA LEU A 21 -3.57 -12.31 8.87
C LEU A 21 -2.38 -11.44 8.44
N VAL A 22 -2.35 -10.17 8.88
CA VAL A 22 -1.27 -9.22 8.57
C VAL A 22 0.00 -9.58 9.34
N GLY A 23 -0.14 -9.96 10.62
CA GLY A 23 0.98 -10.34 11.49
C GLY A 23 1.97 -9.19 11.71
N ASP A 24 3.26 -9.46 11.53
CA ASP A 24 4.35 -8.48 11.57
C ASP A 24 4.61 -7.82 10.21
N GLY A 25 3.64 -7.92 9.29
CA GLY A 25 3.71 -7.39 7.94
C GLY A 25 3.67 -5.86 7.85
N SER A 26 3.39 -5.36 6.65
CA SER A 26 3.36 -3.92 6.38
C SER A 26 2.23 -3.24 7.18
N PRO A 27 2.49 -2.12 7.88
CA PRO A 27 1.46 -1.38 8.63
C PRO A 27 0.35 -0.87 7.70
N PHE A 28 0.66 -0.60 6.43
CA PHE A 28 -0.37 -0.18 5.46
C PHE A 28 -1.41 -1.26 5.10
N LEU A 29 -1.21 -2.51 5.54
CA LEU A 29 -2.19 -3.58 5.40
C LEU A 29 -3.04 -3.71 6.67
N GLU A 30 -2.71 -3.05 7.76
CA GLU A 30 -3.49 -3.12 8.99
C GLU A 30 -4.89 -2.53 8.78
N TRP A 31 -5.86 -3.10 9.49
CA TRP A 31 -7.26 -2.76 9.40
C TRP A 31 -7.47 -1.26 9.61
N GLU A 32 -6.79 -0.67 10.59
CA GLU A 32 -6.90 0.74 10.95
C GLU A 32 -6.55 1.67 9.79
N PHE A 33 -5.54 1.33 8.99
CA PHE A 33 -5.15 2.11 7.82
C PHE A 33 -6.19 1.98 6.69
N LEU A 34 -6.54 0.74 6.34
CA LEU A 34 -7.48 0.45 5.24
C LEU A 34 -8.90 0.96 5.55
N ALA A 35 -9.40 0.72 6.75
CA ALA A 35 -10.69 1.22 7.21
C ALA A 35 -10.73 2.75 7.28
N SER A 36 -9.60 3.40 7.58
CA SER A 36 -9.52 4.87 7.57
C SER A 36 -9.62 5.44 6.16
N LEU A 37 -9.05 4.77 5.15
CA LEU A 37 -9.22 5.17 3.75
C LEU A 37 -10.68 5.06 3.30
N GLU A 38 -11.34 3.95 3.65
CA GLU A 38 -12.76 3.70 3.35
C GLU A 38 -13.66 4.73 4.05
N GLU A 39 -13.50 4.92 5.37
CA GLU A 39 -14.34 5.85 6.14
C GLU A 39 -14.10 7.31 5.75
N ALA A 40 -12.87 7.68 5.39
CA ALA A 40 -12.60 9.03 4.91
C ALA A 40 -13.12 9.29 3.49
N GLY A 41 -13.55 8.26 2.74
CA GLY A 41 -13.90 8.39 1.32
C GLY A 41 -12.68 8.70 0.44
N CYS A 42 -11.49 8.26 0.84
CA CYS A 42 -10.30 8.29 -0.02
C CYS A 42 -10.36 7.14 -1.06
N VAL A 43 -11.10 6.08 -0.73
CA VAL A 43 -11.51 4.99 -1.62
C VAL A 43 -13.04 4.82 -1.52
N GLY A 44 -13.64 4.06 -2.44
CA GLY A 44 -15.09 3.87 -2.55
C GLY A 44 -15.71 4.59 -3.75
N ALA A 45 -17.03 4.77 -3.69
CA ALA A 45 -17.82 5.28 -4.80
C ALA A 45 -17.25 6.58 -5.40
N GLY A 46 -17.07 6.59 -6.72
CA GLY A 46 -16.59 7.75 -7.48
C GLY A 46 -15.07 8.01 -7.42
N THR A 47 -14.31 7.25 -6.64
CA THR A 47 -12.83 7.41 -6.54
C THR A 47 -12.05 6.56 -7.55
N GLY A 48 -12.75 5.64 -8.25
CA GLY A 48 -12.14 4.61 -9.09
C GLY A 48 -11.36 3.54 -8.32
N TRP A 49 -11.49 3.51 -6.98
CA TRP A 49 -10.95 2.51 -6.06
C TRP A 49 -12.09 1.91 -5.23
N GLU A 50 -12.92 1.07 -5.82
CA GLU A 50 -14.05 0.46 -5.09
C GLU A 50 -13.54 -0.74 -4.25
N PRO A 51 -13.59 -0.70 -2.91
CA PRO A 51 -13.14 -1.80 -2.06
C PRO A 51 -14.02 -3.04 -2.25
N ARG A 52 -13.40 -4.19 -2.42
CA ARG A 52 -14.05 -5.51 -2.50
C ARG A 52 -13.13 -6.58 -1.94
N PRO A 53 -12.67 -6.50 -0.67
CA PRO A 53 -11.69 -7.45 -0.16
C PRO A 53 -12.19 -8.88 -0.31
N LEU A 54 -11.31 -9.75 -0.84
CA LEU A 54 -11.59 -11.16 -1.03
C LEU A 54 -11.14 -11.90 0.23
N VAL A 55 -12.02 -12.70 0.82
CA VAL A 55 -11.75 -13.41 2.07
C VAL A 55 -12.02 -14.89 1.90
N ALA A 56 -11.24 -15.71 2.58
CA ALA A 56 -11.46 -17.14 2.69
C ALA A 56 -11.75 -17.49 4.15
N ILE A 57 -12.90 -18.12 4.38
CA ILE A 57 -13.36 -18.57 5.70
C ILE A 57 -13.40 -20.09 5.68
N GLU A 58 -12.73 -20.71 6.65
CA GLU A 58 -12.78 -22.16 6.85
C GLU A 58 -13.30 -22.46 8.26
N ASN A 59 -14.43 -23.18 8.33
CA ASN A 59 -15.07 -23.56 9.59
C ASN A 59 -15.33 -22.35 10.53
N GLY A 60 -15.75 -21.23 9.94
CA GLY A 60 -16.05 -19.98 10.66
C GLY A 60 -14.84 -19.15 11.07
N ARG A 61 -13.62 -19.51 10.64
CA ARG A 61 -12.39 -18.75 10.89
C ARG A 61 -11.88 -18.14 9.59
N LEU A 62 -11.49 -16.87 9.64
CA LEU A 62 -10.76 -16.21 8.55
C LEU A 62 -9.36 -16.85 8.40
N VAL A 63 -9.09 -17.46 7.25
CA VAL A 63 -7.83 -18.21 6.99
C VAL A 63 -6.94 -17.56 5.94
N ALA A 64 -7.51 -16.77 5.03
CA ALA A 64 -6.77 -16.01 4.05
C ALA A 64 -7.58 -14.80 3.57
N ALA A 65 -6.93 -13.76 3.06
CA ALA A 65 -7.59 -12.60 2.49
C ALA A 65 -6.71 -11.86 1.48
N ALA A 66 -7.32 -10.98 0.69
CA ALA A 66 -6.63 -10.06 -0.21
C ALA A 66 -7.28 -8.67 -0.16
N PRO A 67 -6.52 -7.57 0.01
CA PRO A 67 -7.04 -6.22 -0.14
C PRO A 67 -7.31 -5.96 -1.63
N LEU A 68 -8.52 -6.31 -2.05
CA LEU A 68 -8.98 -6.30 -3.42
C LEU A 68 -9.84 -5.06 -3.69
N TYR A 69 -9.64 -4.47 -4.86
CA TYR A 69 -10.36 -3.30 -5.33
C TYR A 69 -10.81 -3.49 -6.79
N LEU A 70 -12.02 -3.04 -7.11
CA LEU A 70 -12.47 -2.86 -8.48
C LEU A 70 -12.02 -1.47 -8.96
N LYS A 71 -11.20 -1.44 -10.01
CA LYS A 71 -10.54 -0.23 -10.52
C LYS A 71 -11.18 0.24 -11.82
N GLN A 72 -11.52 1.53 -11.85
CA GLN A 72 -12.07 2.21 -13.04
C GLN A 72 -11.02 3.02 -13.82
N HIS A 73 -9.83 3.19 -13.25
CA HIS A 73 -8.66 3.83 -13.85
C HIS A 73 -7.40 3.42 -13.06
N SER A 74 -6.20 3.62 -13.61
CA SER A 74 -4.95 3.29 -12.91
C SER A 74 -4.38 4.36 -12.00
N GLU A 75 -5.05 5.51 -11.84
CA GLU A 75 -4.58 6.54 -10.91
C GLU A 75 -4.45 6.02 -9.47
N GLY A 76 -3.38 6.43 -8.79
CA GLY A 76 -3.09 6.03 -7.41
C GLY A 76 -2.45 4.65 -7.25
N GLU A 77 -2.27 3.87 -8.33
CA GLU A 77 -1.63 2.56 -8.26
C GLU A 77 -0.11 2.65 -8.14
N PHE A 78 0.47 3.77 -8.56
CA PHE A 78 1.92 3.98 -8.70
C PHE A 78 2.63 2.91 -9.56
N VAL A 79 1.85 2.20 -10.36
CA VAL A 79 2.27 1.34 -11.47
C VAL A 79 1.73 1.99 -12.73
N PHE A 80 2.60 2.64 -13.50
CA PHE A 80 2.19 3.36 -14.71
C PHE A 80 1.93 2.36 -15.83
N ASP A 81 0.70 1.88 -15.96
CA ASP A 81 0.22 1.01 -17.03
C ASP A 81 -0.56 1.77 -18.12
N TRP A 82 -0.45 3.09 -18.17
CA TRP A 82 -1.07 3.94 -19.20
C TRP A 82 -0.81 3.43 -20.63
N GLY A 83 0.41 2.94 -20.91
CA GLY A 83 0.71 2.36 -22.23
C GLY A 83 -0.11 1.11 -22.57
N TRP A 84 -0.51 0.31 -21.57
CA TRP A 84 -1.42 -0.81 -21.76
C TRP A 84 -2.86 -0.35 -21.98
N ALA A 85 -3.32 0.60 -21.16
CA ALA A 85 -4.66 1.18 -21.31
C ALA A 85 -4.83 1.86 -22.69
N ASP A 86 -3.86 2.66 -23.12
CA ASP A 86 -3.85 3.33 -24.42
C ASP A 86 -3.84 2.33 -25.58
N ALA A 87 -3.05 1.25 -25.47
CA ALA A 87 -3.00 0.21 -26.49
C ALA A 87 -4.32 -0.57 -26.58
N ALA A 88 -4.92 -0.89 -25.43
CA ALA A 88 -6.21 -1.55 -25.35
C ALA A 88 -7.32 -0.69 -25.94
N GLU A 89 -7.37 0.60 -25.62
CA GLU A 89 -8.33 1.56 -26.20
C GLU A 89 -8.20 1.61 -27.73
N ARG A 90 -6.97 1.75 -28.25
CA ARG A 90 -6.71 1.73 -29.71
C ARG A 90 -7.12 0.43 -30.39
N ALA A 91 -7.11 -0.68 -29.66
CA ALA A 91 -7.52 -1.99 -30.14
C ALA A 91 -9.02 -2.29 -29.92
N GLY A 92 -9.78 -1.37 -29.29
CA GLY A 92 -11.19 -1.59 -28.95
C GLY A 92 -11.40 -2.61 -27.83
N ILE A 93 -10.38 -2.84 -26.99
CA ILE A 93 -10.42 -3.76 -25.85
C ILE A 93 -10.77 -2.95 -24.59
N PRO A 94 -11.87 -3.26 -23.88
CA PRO A 94 -12.17 -2.63 -22.60
C PRO A 94 -11.10 -2.98 -21.56
N TYR A 95 -10.29 -2.00 -21.16
CA TYR A 95 -9.25 -2.21 -20.15
C TYR A 95 -9.76 -1.99 -18.72
N TYR A 96 -10.87 -1.28 -18.54
CA TYR A 96 -11.55 -1.11 -17.26
C TYR A 96 -13.02 -1.53 -17.39
N PRO A 97 -13.65 -2.01 -16.30
CA PRO A 97 -13.04 -2.21 -14.98
C PRO A 97 -12.07 -3.41 -14.92
N LYS A 98 -11.08 -3.31 -14.03
CA LYS A 98 -10.14 -4.40 -13.69
C LYS A 98 -10.12 -4.66 -12.18
N LEU A 99 -9.68 -5.85 -11.77
CA LEU A 99 -9.40 -6.16 -10.37
C LEU A 99 -7.97 -5.79 -10.01
N LEU A 100 -7.78 -5.22 -8.83
CA LEU A 100 -6.47 -4.93 -8.27
C LEU A 100 -6.37 -5.42 -6.83
N VAL A 101 -5.41 -6.30 -6.58
CA VAL A 101 -4.92 -6.59 -5.23
C VAL A 101 -3.75 -5.65 -4.94
N GLY A 102 -3.89 -4.80 -3.93
CA GLY A 102 -2.92 -3.75 -3.64
C GLY A 102 -3.27 -2.96 -2.39
N VAL A 103 -2.41 -2.02 -2.04
CA VAL A 103 -2.71 -1.03 -1.00
C VAL A 103 -2.92 0.32 -1.69
N PRO A 104 -4.06 1.01 -1.47
CA PRO A 104 -4.31 2.29 -2.11
C PRO A 104 -3.19 3.29 -1.81
N PHE A 105 -2.76 3.97 -2.87
CA PHE A 105 -1.80 5.07 -2.81
C PHE A 105 -0.42 4.74 -2.20
N THR A 106 -0.08 3.45 -2.08
CA THR A 106 1.09 2.99 -1.33
C THR A 106 1.93 2.01 -2.17
N PRO A 107 3.00 2.48 -2.83
CA PRO A 107 3.89 1.63 -3.63
C PRO A 107 4.90 0.84 -2.77
N ALA A 108 4.46 0.24 -1.67
CA ALA A 108 5.31 -0.53 -0.77
C ALA A 108 5.21 -2.03 -1.08
N THR A 109 6.35 -2.70 -1.25
CA THR A 109 6.37 -4.17 -1.36
C THR A 109 5.92 -4.79 -0.04
N GLY A 110 4.99 -5.74 -0.10
CA GLY A 110 4.43 -6.41 1.06
C GLY A 110 3.46 -7.50 0.64
N ALA A 111 2.94 -8.26 1.61
CA ALA A 111 1.98 -9.32 1.31
C ALA A 111 0.76 -8.74 0.57
N ARG A 112 0.29 -9.47 -0.44
CA ARG A 112 -0.93 -9.16 -1.18
C ARG A 112 -1.96 -10.25 -1.04
N LEU A 113 -1.51 -11.47 -0.81
CA LEU A 113 -2.34 -12.59 -0.41
C LEU A 113 -1.97 -12.92 1.04
N LEU A 114 -2.82 -12.43 1.95
CA LEU A 114 -2.69 -12.61 3.39
C LEU A 114 -3.13 -14.02 3.76
N VAL A 115 -2.37 -14.69 4.61
CA VAL A 115 -2.60 -16.08 4.99
C VAL A 115 -2.36 -16.20 6.49
N ALA A 116 -3.30 -16.83 7.20
CA ALA A 116 -3.23 -16.98 8.65
C ALA A 116 -1.98 -17.77 9.06
N ALA A 117 -1.44 -17.46 10.24
CA ALA A 117 -0.34 -18.23 10.80
C ALA A 117 -0.73 -19.71 10.97
N GLY A 118 0.18 -20.62 10.61
CA GLY A 118 -0.04 -22.07 10.66
C GLY A 118 -0.65 -22.66 9.38
N GLU A 119 -1.13 -21.83 8.45
CA GLU A 119 -1.61 -22.26 7.15
C GLU A 119 -0.47 -22.34 6.12
N ASP A 120 -0.65 -23.18 5.10
CA ASP A 120 0.30 -23.23 3.98
C ASP A 120 0.08 -22.03 3.06
N ARG A 121 1.04 -21.10 3.11
CA ARG A 121 1.00 -19.86 2.34
C ARG A 121 0.99 -20.07 0.84
N ALA A 122 1.72 -21.04 0.30
CA ALA A 122 1.76 -21.27 -1.14
C ALA A 122 0.41 -21.81 -1.63
N VAL A 123 -0.18 -22.75 -0.89
CA VAL A 123 -1.50 -23.33 -1.20
C VAL A 123 -2.58 -22.26 -1.17
N TRP A 124 -2.64 -21.44 -0.13
CA TRP A 124 -3.65 -20.38 -0.04
C TRP A 124 -3.44 -19.26 -1.06
N THR A 125 -2.19 -18.92 -1.38
CA THR A 125 -1.88 -17.97 -2.46
C THR A 125 -2.41 -18.47 -3.80
N GLU A 126 -2.19 -19.74 -4.13
CA GLU A 126 -2.72 -20.36 -5.37
C GLU A 126 -4.26 -20.44 -5.39
N ARG A 127 -4.88 -20.73 -4.22
CA ARG A 127 -6.35 -20.76 -4.08
C ARG A 127 -6.97 -19.38 -4.29
N LEU A 128 -6.47 -18.36 -3.61
CA LEU A 128 -6.94 -16.98 -3.77
C LEU A 128 -6.70 -16.48 -5.20
N ALA A 129 -5.56 -16.80 -5.81
CA ALA A 129 -5.28 -16.48 -7.21
C ALA A 129 -6.31 -17.11 -8.18
N GLY A 130 -6.70 -18.37 -7.93
CA GLY A 130 -7.77 -19.02 -8.70
C GLY A 130 -9.11 -18.30 -8.54
N ALA A 131 -9.52 -18.01 -7.30
CA ALA A 131 -10.76 -17.30 -7.02
C ALA A 131 -10.82 -15.90 -7.65
N LEU A 132 -9.70 -15.16 -7.64
CA LEU A 132 -9.60 -13.87 -8.32
C LEU A 132 -9.84 -13.97 -9.83
N LEU A 133 -9.28 -15.00 -10.48
CA LEU A 133 -9.48 -15.22 -11.92
C LEU A 133 -10.91 -15.64 -12.24
N GLU A 134 -11.53 -16.46 -11.40
CA GLU A 134 -12.94 -16.84 -11.54
C GLU A 134 -13.85 -15.61 -11.38
N LEU A 135 -13.60 -14.78 -10.37
CA LEU A 135 -14.32 -13.53 -10.17
C LEU A 135 -14.18 -12.58 -11.37
N CYS A 136 -12.95 -12.45 -11.89
CA CYS A 136 -12.66 -11.64 -13.08
C CYS A 136 -13.50 -12.08 -14.29
N ARG A 137 -13.47 -13.38 -14.61
CA ARG A 137 -14.19 -13.96 -15.75
C ARG A 137 -15.70 -13.90 -15.55
N GLY A 138 -16.19 -14.21 -14.35
CA GLY A 138 -17.61 -14.23 -14.04
C GLY A 138 -18.29 -12.86 -14.07
N ASN A 139 -17.51 -11.77 -14.02
CA ASN A 139 -18.00 -10.39 -14.05
C ASN A 139 -17.55 -9.61 -15.31
N ASP A 140 -17.01 -10.30 -16.33
CA ASP A 140 -16.52 -9.70 -17.59
C ASP A 140 -15.52 -8.54 -17.36
N LEU A 141 -14.62 -8.73 -16.39
CA LEU A 141 -13.57 -7.77 -16.06
C LEU A 141 -12.34 -8.03 -16.92
N SER A 142 -11.61 -6.96 -17.25
CA SER A 142 -10.48 -7.03 -18.19
C SER A 142 -9.28 -7.83 -17.69
N GLY A 143 -9.10 -7.94 -16.38
CA GLY A 143 -7.98 -8.67 -15.78
C GLY A 143 -7.85 -8.51 -14.26
N VAL A 144 -6.87 -9.22 -13.71
CA VAL A 144 -6.48 -9.16 -12.29
C VAL A 144 -5.03 -8.72 -12.17
N HIS A 145 -4.79 -7.68 -11.39
CA HIS A 145 -3.47 -7.13 -11.13
C HIS A 145 -3.11 -7.36 -9.66
N VAL A 146 -1.85 -7.72 -9.39
CA VAL A 146 -1.32 -7.85 -8.03
C VAL A 146 -0.07 -6.97 -7.92
N ASN A 147 -0.23 -5.78 -7.36
CA ASN A 147 0.84 -4.77 -7.36
C ASN A 147 1.72 -4.89 -6.12
N PHE A 148 3.05 -4.89 -6.30
CA PHE A 148 4.05 -4.93 -5.22
C PHE A 148 3.90 -6.16 -4.28
N CYS A 149 3.55 -7.32 -4.84
CA CYS A 149 3.55 -8.59 -4.13
C CYS A 149 4.95 -8.97 -3.64
N ARG A 150 4.99 -9.84 -2.64
CA ARG A 150 6.25 -10.43 -2.16
C ARG A 150 6.75 -11.49 -3.13
N GLU A 151 8.05 -11.75 -3.06
CA GLU A 151 8.71 -12.76 -3.90
C GLU A 151 8.11 -14.17 -3.72
N ASP A 152 7.73 -14.54 -2.50
CA ASP A 152 7.10 -15.83 -2.18
C ASP A 152 5.67 -15.98 -2.75
N GLU A 153 5.06 -14.90 -3.24
CA GLU A 153 3.75 -14.94 -3.88
C GLU A 153 3.87 -15.16 -5.41
N ILE A 154 5.05 -14.93 -6.00
CA ILE A 154 5.25 -14.95 -7.46
C ILE A 154 5.03 -16.34 -8.04
N ALA A 155 5.68 -17.37 -7.50
CA ALA A 155 5.60 -18.71 -8.08
C ALA A 155 4.16 -19.29 -8.04
N PRO A 156 3.41 -19.20 -6.91
CA PRO A 156 2.01 -19.61 -6.87
C PRO A 156 1.10 -18.79 -7.81
N LEU A 157 1.32 -17.48 -7.93
CA LEU A 157 0.58 -16.65 -8.89
C LEU A 157 0.83 -17.09 -10.34
N ARG A 158 2.09 -17.33 -10.70
CA ARG A 158 2.46 -17.81 -12.05
C ARG A 158 1.88 -19.18 -12.36
N ALA A 159 1.76 -20.06 -11.37
CA ALA A 159 1.10 -21.37 -11.54
C ALA A 159 -0.38 -21.22 -11.96
N ARG A 160 -1.02 -20.07 -11.68
CA ARG A 160 -2.37 -19.72 -12.12
C ARG A 160 -2.43 -18.89 -13.41
N GLY A 161 -1.30 -18.63 -14.06
CA GLY A 161 -1.24 -17.89 -15.32
C GLY A 161 -1.09 -16.37 -15.18
N PHE A 162 -0.72 -15.87 -13.98
CA PHE A 162 -0.31 -14.47 -13.85
C PHE A 162 1.07 -14.26 -14.48
N GLU A 163 1.25 -13.12 -15.15
CA GLU A 163 2.54 -12.73 -15.73
C GLU A 163 3.27 -11.70 -14.87
N LEU A 164 4.58 -11.90 -14.71
CA LEU A 164 5.41 -11.03 -13.87
C LEU A 164 5.83 -9.77 -14.62
N ARG A 165 5.43 -8.61 -14.11
CA ARG A 165 5.97 -7.30 -14.51
C ARG A 165 6.98 -6.80 -13.48
N VAL A 166 8.22 -6.56 -13.92
CA VAL A 166 9.28 -6.06 -13.04
C VAL A 166 9.32 -4.53 -13.08
N GLY A 167 9.45 -3.91 -11.90
CA GLY A 167 9.71 -2.48 -11.71
C GLY A 167 10.97 -2.24 -10.90
N VAL A 168 11.47 -1.00 -10.88
CA VAL A 168 12.66 -0.61 -10.11
C VAL A 168 12.26 0.28 -8.95
N GLN A 169 12.71 -0.07 -7.75
CA GLN A 169 12.61 0.75 -6.54
C GLN A 169 13.99 0.93 -5.91
N TYR A 170 14.24 2.10 -5.33
CA TYR A 170 15.46 2.38 -4.58
C TYR A 170 15.14 2.33 -3.09
N HIS A 171 15.67 1.34 -2.40
CA HIS A 171 15.51 1.20 -0.95
C HIS A 171 16.85 1.51 -0.28
N TRP A 172 16.82 2.39 0.71
CA TRP A 172 17.94 2.53 1.63
C TRP A 172 17.84 1.44 2.70
N ARG A 173 18.94 0.72 2.92
CA ARG A 173 19.05 -0.27 4.00
C ARG A 173 20.23 0.11 4.88
N ASN A 174 20.03 0.08 6.20
CA ASN A 174 21.14 0.22 7.13
C ASN A 174 22.03 -1.02 7.02
N ALA A 175 23.28 -0.84 6.58
CA ALA A 175 24.26 -1.92 6.43
C ALA A 175 25.07 -2.14 7.73
N GLY A 176 24.44 -1.95 8.90
CA GLY A 176 25.10 -2.03 10.21
C GLY A 176 25.83 -0.76 10.66
N TYR A 177 25.49 0.41 10.11
CA TYR A 177 26.02 1.68 10.59
C TYR A 177 25.45 1.97 11.99
N ALA A 178 26.33 2.16 12.97
CA ALA A 178 25.96 2.49 14.35
C ALA A 178 25.45 3.93 14.49
N ASP A 179 25.95 4.84 13.64
CA ASP A 179 25.59 6.25 13.67
C ASP A 179 25.72 6.89 12.27
N PHE A 180 25.41 8.19 12.20
CA PHE A 180 25.50 8.97 10.98
C PHE A 180 26.94 9.11 10.45
N ASP A 181 27.94 9.15 11.33
CA ASP A 181 29.34 9.27 10.93
C ASP A 181 29.87 7.97 10.32
N ALA A 182 29.48 6.82 10.87
CA ALA A 182 29.72 5.50 10.29
C ALA A 182 29.07 5.38 8.91
N TRP A 183 27.83 5.86 8.73
CA TRP A 183 27.20 5.94 7.41
C TRP A 183 27.98 6.86 6.47
N LEU A 184 28.43 8.03 6.94
CA LEU A 184 29.19 8.99 6.16
C LEU A 184 30.57 8.46 5.72
N ALA A 185 31.17 7.55 6.50
CA ALA A 185 32.47 6.96 6.21
C ALA A 185 32.49 6.17 4.88
N ARG A 186 31.33 5.70 4.39
CA ARG A 186 31.20 5.03 3.08
C ARG A 186 31.50 5.94 1.89
N PHE A 187 31.40 7.26 2.07
CA PHE A 187 31.57 8.23 0.99
C PHE A 187 33.03 8.72 0.89
N ARG A 188 33.45 9.05 -0.32
CA ARG A 188 34.72 9.77 -0.56
C ARG A 188 34.74 11.10 0.21
N SER A 189 35.92 11.53 0.65
CA SER A 189 36.11 12.70 1.52
C SER A 189 35.38 13.96 1.03
N LYS A 190 35.38 14.25 -0.28
CA LYS A 190 34.65 15.39 -0.85
C LYS A 190 33.15 15.34 -0.56
N ARG A 191 32.49 14.20 -0.81
CA ARG A 191 31.04 14.03 -0.59
C ARG A 191 30.70 14.01 0.90
N ARG A 192 31.52 13.34 1.71
CA ARG A 192 31.38 13.33 3.17
C ARG A 192 31.44 14.75 3.75
N ASN A 193 32.47 15.52 3.39
CA ASN A 193 32.64 16.89 3.89
C ASN A 193 31.54 17.84 3.38
N GLN A 194 31.04 17.62 2.16
CA GLN A 194 29.88 18.34 1.65
C GLN A 194 28.64 18.09 2.50
N ILE A 195 28.28 16.83 2.78
CA ILE A 195 27.10 16.50 3.60
C ILE A 195 27.23 17.08 5.01
N LYS A 196 28.42 16.97 5.63
CA LYS A 196 28.67 17.57 6.96
C LYS A 196 28.50 19.09 6.95
N ARG A 197 28.94 19.76 5.88
CA ARG A 197 28.78 21.20 5.72
C ARG A 197 27.30 21.59 5.56
N GLU A 198 26.58 20.94 4.64
CA GLU A 198 25.15 21.21 4.41
C GLU A 198 24.32 21.01 5.69
N ARG A 199 24.59 19.95 6.47
CA ARG A 199 23.92 19.73 7.75
C ARG A 199 24.26 20.79 8.80
N ARG A 200 25.50 21.27 8.83
CA ARG A 200 25.92 22.36 9.73
C ARG A 200 25.27 23.69 9.37
N GLU A 201 25.19 24.02 8.08
CA GLU A 201 24.53 25.24 7.58
C GLU A 201 23.06 25.31 8.03
N VAL A 202 22.34 24.18 8.01
CA VAL A 202 20.95 24.11 8.53
C VAL A 202 20.89 24.36 10.05
N ALA A 203 21.83 23.82 10.82
CA ALA A 203 21.87 24.05 12.26
C ALA A 203 22.24 25.52 12.59
N GLU A 204 23.20 26.09 11.86
CA GLU A 204 23.63 27.48 11.99
C GLU A 204 22.53 28.48 11.58
N SER A 205 21.58 28.07 10.72
CA SER A 205 20.41 28.90 10.39
C SER A 205 19.32 28.89 11.47
N GLY A 206 19.53 28.22 12.60
CA GLY A 206 18.57 28.11 13.69
C GLY A 206 17.43 27.11 13.44
N VAL A 207 17.56 26.24 12.43
CA VAL A 207 16.57 25.20 12.15
C VAL A 207 16.92 23.94 12.96
N ALA A 208 16.00 23.50 13.80
CA ALA A 208 16.07 22.22 14.49
C ALA A 208 15.23 21.17 13.74
N ILE A 209 15.69 19.92 13.75
CA ILE A 209 14.94 18.77 13.24
C ILE A 209 14.74 17.83 14.42
N GLU A 210 13.48 17.54 14.71
CA GLU A 210 13.04 16.58 15.70
C GLU A 210 12.29 15.44 14.98
N THR A 211 12.28 14.26 15.59
CA THR A 211 11.54 13.10 15.10
C THR A 211 10.58 12.69 16.19
N LEU A 212 9.28 12.70 15.87
CA LEU A 212 8.21 12.39 16.82
C LEU A 212 7.52 11.12 16.33
N ALA A 213 7.55 10.06 17.12
CA ALA A 213 6.96 8.78 16.75
C ALA A 213 5.79 8.42 17.66
N GLY A 214 4.74 7.85 17.07
CA GLY A 214 3.62 7.34 17.86
C GLY A 214 2.97 8.41 18.72
N GLU A 215 2.85 8.10 20.02
CA GLU A 215 2.22 8.96 21.01
C GLU A 215 2.98 10.26 21.28
N GLU A 216 4.25 10.35 20.89
CA GLU A 216 5.04 11.58 21.02
C GLU A 216 4.54 12.69 20.08
N ILE A 217 3.79 12.35 19.03
CA ILE A 217 3.27 13.31 18.05
C ILE A 217 2.15 14.15 18.70
N PRO A 218 2.30 15.48 18.85
CA PRO A 218 1.20 16.33 19.30
C PRO A 218 0.04 16.33 18.30
N ASP A 219 -1.18 16.28 18.83
CA ASP A 219 -2.40 16.21 18.01
C ASP A 219 -2.58 17.44 17.09
N ASP A 220 -2.07 18.60 17.50
CA ASP A 220 -2.11 19.84 16.72
C ASP A 220 -1.13 19.85 15.53
N LEU A 221 -0.21 18.87 15.42
CA LEU A 221 0.67 18.70 14.25
C LEU A 221 -0.02 18.02 13.05
N PHE A 222 -1.16 17.36 13.24
CA PHE A 222 -1.86 16.69 12.13
C PHE A 222 -2.41 17.67 11.09
N GLU A 223 -2.89 18.85 11.53
CA GLU A 223 -3.37 19.89 10.62
C GLU A 223 -2.23 20.54 9.80
N PRO A 224 -1.10 20.95 10.40
CA PRO A 224 0.12 21.30 9.66
C PRO A 224 0.58 20.21 8.68
N MET A 225 0.59 18.94 9.10
CA MET A 225 1.02 17.84 8.24
C MET A 225 0.11 17.69 7.00
N PHE A 226 -1.21 17.80 7.18
CA PHE A 226 -2.15 17.84 6.06
C PHE A 226 -1.90 19.03 5.12
N ARG A 227 -1.59 20.21 5.67
CA ARG A 227 -1.22 21.39 4.88
C ARG A 227 0.08 21.19 4.10
N PHE A 228 1.09 20.52 4.66
CA PHE A 228 2.33 20.19 3.95
C PHE A 228 2.11 19.20 2.81
N TYR A 229 1.26 18.19 3.04
CA TYR A 229 0.81 17.28 2.00
C TYR A 229 0.15 18.05 0.83
N LEU A 230 -0.81 18.94 1.11
CA LEU A 230 -1.47 19.75 0.09
C LEU A 230 -0.49 20.70 -0.63
N SER A 231 0.43 21.31 0.10
CA SER A 231 1.45 22.20 -0.48
C SER A 231 2.32 21.46 -1.50
N THR A 232 2.72 20.23 -1.19
CA THR A 232 3.49 19.38 -2.12
C THR A 232 2.69 19.09 -3.39
N LEU A 233 1.40 18.81 -3.28
CA LEU A 233 0.56 18.56 -4.45
C LEU A 233 0.39 19.81 -5.32
N ARG A 234 0.17 20.97 -4.72
CA ARG A 234 -0.02 22.24 -5.46
C ARG A 234 1.23 22.70 -6.21
N THR A 235 2.41 22.37 -5.69
CA THR A 235 3.69 22.79 -6.28
C THR A 235 4.18 21.85 -7.38
N ARG A 236 3.54 20.68 -7.58
CA ARG A 236 3.92 19.68 -8.57
C ARG A 236 2.84 19.54 -9.63
N VAL A 237 3.21 19.65 -10.91
CA VAL A 237 2.26 19.59 -12.04
C VAL A 237 1.51 18.25 -12.17
N TRP A 238 2.06 17.19 -11.59
CA TRP A 238 1.45 15.85 -11.52
C TRP A 238 0.81 15.54 -10.15
N GLY A 239 0.71 16.53 -9.26
CA GLY A 239 0.14 16.35 -7.93
C GLY A 239 -1.35 16.01 -8.02
N ARG A 240 -1.74 14.85 -7.49
CA ARG A 240 -3.14 14.47 -7.29
C ARG A 240 -3.43 14.26 -5.81
N GLN A 241 -4.59 14.76 -5.38
CA GLN A 241 -5.03 14.61 -4.01
C GLN A 241 -5.79 13.29 -3.85
N TYR A 242 -5.15 12.30 -3.26
CA TYR A 242 -5.77 11.02 -2.92
C TYR A 242 -6.25 10.97 -1.47
N LEU A 243 -5.47 11.56 -0.56
CA LEU A 243 -5.77 11.67 0.87
C LEU A 243 -6.46 13.00 1.18
N ASN A 244 -7.41 12.98 2.10
CA ASN A 244 -8.17 14.16 2.51
C ASN A 244 -8.03 14.44 4.01
N ARG A 245 -8.58 15.58 4.46
CA ARG A 245 -8.46 16.01 5.86
C ARG A 245 -9.04 15.00 6.86
N ARG A 246 -10.15 14.33 6.51
CA ARG A 246 -10.79 13.31 7.37
C ARG A 246 -9.87 12.12 7.58
N PHE A 247 -9.14 11.70 6.55
CA PHE A 247 -8.14 10.64 6.68
C PHE A 247 -7.05 10.97 7.70
N PHE A 248 -6.48 12.18 7.67
CA PHE A 248 -5.48 12.61 8.65
C PHE A 248 -6.03 12.63 10.09
N ALA A 249 -7.31 13.02 10.28
CA ALA A 249 -7.96 12.94 11.58
C ALA A 249 -8.12 11.49 12.06
N LEU A 250 -8.49 10.57 11.16
CA LEU A 250 -8.60 9.13 11.48
C LEU A 250 -7.26 8.48 11.79
N LEU A 251 -6.19 8.88 11.09
CA LEU A 251 -4.83 8.42 11.42
C LEU A 251 -4.43 8.82 12.83
N ARG A 252 -4.72 10.06 13.26
CA ARG A 252 -4.51 10.50 14.65
C ARG A 252 -5.28 9.64 15.64
N GLU A 253 -6.52 9.30 15.33
CA GLU A 253 -7.41 8.57 16.24
C GLU A 253 -7.07 7.08 16.36
N ARG A 254 -6.62 6.45 15.28
CA ARG A 254 -6.53 4.97 15.19
C ARG A 254 -5.17 4.43 14.83
N PHE A 255 -4.30 5.26 14.24
CA PHE A 255 -3.06 4.79 13.61
C PHE A 255 -1.81 5.53 14.08
N LYS A 256 -1.97 6.41 15.08
CA LYS A 256 -0.91 7.28 15.58
C LYS A 256 0.35 6.50 15.96
N HIS A 257 0.20 5.37 16.64
CA HIS A 257 1.27 4.45 17.04
C HIS A 257 2.15 3.91 15.89
N ARG A 258 1.71 3.98 14.62
CA ARG A 258 2.49 3.60 13.43
C ARG A 258 3.09 4.79 12.68
N LEU A 259 2.84 6.02 13.11
CA LEU A 259 3.29 7.23 12.45
C LEU A 259 4.63 7.73 13.01
N CYS A 260 5.34 8.45 12.14
CA CYS A 260 6.54 9.21 12.46
C CYS A 260 6.44 10.53 11.72
N PHE A 261 6.48 11.64 12.47
CA PHE A 261 6.59 13.00 11.93
C PHE A 261 8.03 13.49 12.02
#